data_AF-A0A933BAE1-F1
#
_entry.id   AF-A0A933BAE1-F1
#
_cell.length_a   1.000
_cell.length_b   1.000
_cell.length_c   1.000
_cell.angle_alpha   90.00
_cell.angle_beta   90.00
_cell.angle_gamma   90.00
#
_symmetry.space_group_name_H-M   'P 1'
#
loop_
_entity.id
_entity.type
_entity.pdbx_description
1 polymer ?
#
loop_
_entity_poly.entity_id
_entity_poly.type
_entity_poly.pdbx_seq_one_letter_code
_entity_poly.pdbx_strand_id
1 'polypeptide(L)'
;MAAPEPFRRPSSSVRIGAVTIGGGRPVAIQSMTNTDTADPSSTAAQVIALAQAGSELVRVTVNTPEAAKAVPEIARRVRAAGVNAPLIGDFHFSGHILLT
;
A
#
# COMPACT_ATOMS: atom_id res chain seq x y z
N MET A 1 21.29 33.99 4.44
CA MET A 1 20.54 33.27 5.49
C MET A 1 20.21 31.90 4.93
N ALA A 2 20.56 30.81 5.62
CA ALA A 2 20.15 29.47 5.22
C ALA A 2 18.62 29.37 5.29
N ALA A 3 18.00 28.65 4.35
CA ALA A 3 16.58 28.34 4.45
C ALA A 3 16.32 27.58 5.77
N PRO A 4 15.18 27.81 6.43
CA PRO A 4 14.86 27.04 7.63
C PRO A 4 14.84 25.54 7.29
N GLU A 5 15.46 24.74 8.15
CA GLU A 5 15.41 23.28 8.06
C GLU A 5 13.94 22.84 7.94
N PRO A 6 13.59 21.99 6.96
CA PRO A 6 12.22 21.62 6.71
C PRO A 6 11.65 20.88 7.93
N PHE A 7 10.69 21.51 8.62
CA PHE A 7 10.00 20.89 9.75
C PHE A 7 8.74 20.16 9.27
N ARG A 8 8.47 18.99 9.87
CA ARG A 8 7.23 18.24 9.66
C ARG A 8 6.06 19.03 10.27
N ARG A 9 5.03 19.32 9.46
CA ARG A 9 3.77 19.93 9.95
C ARG A 9 3.13 19.06 11.06
N PRO A 10 2.71 19.65 12.19
CA PRO A 10 1.93 18.94 13.21
C PRO A 10 0.66 18.33 12.61
N SER A 11 0.42 17.05 12.90
CA SER A 11 -0.70 16.27 12.36
C SER A 11 -1.05 15.14 13.32
N SER A 12 -2.32 14.71 13.29
CA SER A 12 -2.75 13.50 13.99
C SER A 12 -1.99 12.27 13.47
N SER A 13 -1.71 11.31 14.35
CA SER A 13 -1.12 10.03 13.95
C SER A 13 -2.18 9.07 13.43
N VAL A 14 -1.91 8.42 12.30
CA VAL A 14 -2.77 7.40 11.69
C VAL A 14 -1.97 6.10 11.58
N ARG A 15 -2.52 5.00 12.10
CA ARG A 15 -1.93 3.66 11.99
C ARG A 15 -2.45 2.95 10.74
N ILE A 16 -1.53 2.42 9.94
CA ILE A 16 -1.81 1.65 8.72
C ILE A 16 -1.02 0.34 8.83
N GLY A 17 -1.69 -0.72 9.29
CA GLY A 17 -0.99 -1.95 9.69
C GLY A 17 0.09 -1.67 10.73
N ALA A 18 1.34 -2.01 10.43
CA ALA A 18 2.50 -1.75 11.30
C ALA A 18 3.09 -0.33 11.14
N VAL A 19 2.72 0.42 10.10
CA VAL A 19 3.25 1.76 9.81
C VAL A 19 2.39 2.83 10.49
N THR A 20 3.02 3.90 11.01
CA THR A 20 2.29 5.05 11.57
C THR A 20 2.73 6.33 10.85
N ILE A 21 1.77 7.05 10.25
CA ILE A 21 1.99 8.31 9.55
C ILE A 21 1.46 9.47 10.39
N GLY A 22 2.15 10.61 10.39
CA GLY A 22 1.78 11.79 11.18
C GLY A 22 2.31 11.75 12.61
N GLY A 23 1.93 12.72 13.44
CA GLY A 23 2.35 12.78 14.85
C GLY A 23 3.87 12.88 15.05
N GLY A 24 4.60 13.49 14.11
CA GLY A 24 6.06 13.60 14.17
C GLY A 24 6.84 12.35 13.75
N ARG A 25 6.17 11.29 13.27
CA ARG A 25 6.85 10.09 12.73
C ARG A 25 7.63 10.41 11.44
N PRO A 26 8.68 9.64 11.07
CA PRO A 26 9.40 9.80 9.79
C PRO A 26 8.47 9.69 8.57
N VAL A 27 8.84 10.33 7.45
CA VAL A 27 8.09 10.22 6.18
C VAL A 27 8.16 8.79 5.70
N ALA A 28 7.00 8.14 5.59
CA ALA A 28 6.92 6.77 5.12
C ALA A 28 7.07 6.72 3.59
N ILE A 29 7.86 5.79 3.09
CA ILE A 29 8.01 5.51 1.66
C ILE A 29 6.89 4.57 1.22
N GLN A 30 6.21 4.94 0.13
CA GLN A 30 5.16 4.12 -0.46
C GLN A 30 5.34 4.03 -1.97
N SER A 31 4.82 2.97 -2.56
CA SER A 31 4.81 2.72 -3.99
C SER A 31 3.47 2.13 -4.45
N MET A 32 3.32 1.90 -5.75
CA MET A 32 2.12 1.32 -6.32
C MET A 32 2.50 0.27 -7.37
N THR A 33 1.77 -0.84 -7.41
CA THR A 33 1.94 -1.84 -8.47
C THR A 33 1.45 -1.30 -9.80
N ASN A 34 1.97 -1.87 -10.89
CA ASN A 34 1.49 -1.63 -12.24
C ASN A 34 1.08 -2.92 -12.98
N THR A 35 1.05 -4.05 -12.27
CA THR A 35 0.48 -5.31 -12.75
C THR A 35 -1.05 -5.26 -12.74
N ASP A 36 -1.67 -6.17 -13.49
CA ASP A 36 -3.11 -6.39 -13.38
C ASP A 36 -3.42 -7.05 -12.03
N THR A 37 -4.14 -6.35 -11.15
CA THR A 37 -4.53 -6.88 -9.83
C THR A 37 -5.34 -8.17 -9.94
N ALA A 38 -6.05 -8.40 -11.05
CA ALA A 38 -6.77 -9.65 -11.28
C ALA A 38 -5.82 -10.86 -11.48
N ASP A 39 -4.53 -10.64 -11.75
CA ASP A 39 -3.47 -11.64 -11.62
C ASP A 39 -2.82 -11.55 -10.22
N PRO A 40 -3.26 -12.40 -9.26
CA PRO A 40 -2.72 -12.37 -7.91
C PRO A 40 -1.26 -12.84 -7.85
N SER A 41 -0.77 -13.60 -8.83
CA SER A 41 0.59 -14.11 -8.85
C SER A 41 1.58 -13.01 -9.18
N SER A 42 1.36 -12.35 -10.31
CA SER A 42 2.19 -11.23 -10.77
C SER A 42 2.16 -10.07 -9.77
N THR A 43 0.96 -9.75 -9.27
CA THR A 43 0.79 -8.64 -8.32
C THR A 43 1.45 -8.92 -6.97
N ALA A 44 1.31 -10.13 -6.41
CA ALA A 44 2.01 -10.48 -5.18
C ALA A 44 3.54 -10.43 -5.33
N ALA A 45 4.06 -10.93 -6.46
CA ALA A 45 5.51 -10.88 -6.73
C ALA A 45 6.02 -9.44 -6.78
N GLN A 46 5.29 -8.53 -7.43
CA GLN A 46 5.66 -7.12 -7.48
C GLN A 46 5.54 -6.43 -6.11
N VAL A 47 4.50 -6.72 -5.32
CA VAL A 47 4.38 -6.19 -3.95
C VAL A 47 5.58 -6.59 -3.11
N ILE A 48 5.99 -7.86 -3.17
CA ILE A 48 7.16 -8.38 -2.45
C ILE A 48 8.42 -7.65 -2.89
N ALA A 49 8.63 -7.49 -4.20
CA ALA A 49 9.79 -6.79 -4.74
C ALA A 49 9.84 -5.32 -4.29
N LEU A 50 8.71 -4.62 -4.32
CA LEU A 50 8.60 -3.22 -3.86
C LEU A 50 8.89 -3.11 -2.37
N ALA A 51 8.36 -4.01 -1.55
CA ALA A 51 8.63 -4.02 -0.11
C ALA A 51 10.11 -4.30 0.20
N GLN A 52 10.72 -5.25 -0.52
CA GLN A 52 12.16 -5.57 -0.40
C GLN A 52 13.05 -4.41 -0.87
N ALA A 53 12.59 -3.61 -1.83
CA ALA A 53 13.26 -2.39 -2.27
C ALA A 53 13.11 -1.21 -1.28
N GLY A 54 12.35 -1.37 -0.20
CA GLY A 54 12.18 -0.36 0.86
C GLY A 54 10.84 0.34 0.88
N SER A 55 9.85 -0.10 0.10
CA SER A 55 8.48 0.42 0.19
C SER A 55 7.82 -0.03 1.50
N GLU A 56 7.50 0.90 2.38
CA GLU A 56 6.88 0.61 3.68
C GLU A 56 5.38 0.31 3.53
N LEU A 57 4.72 0.85 2.50
CA LEU A 57 3.34 0.55 2.10
C LEU A 57 3.28 0.32 0.59
N VAL A 58 2.37 -0.54 0.11
CA VAL A 58 2.21 -0.80 -1.33
C VAL A 58 0.75 -0.67 -1.73
N ARG A 59 0.48 0.17 -2.73
CA ARG A 59 -0.86 0.39 -3.30
C ARG A 59 -1.11 -0.52 -4.49
N VAL A 60 -2.34 -1.02 -4.62
CA VAL A 60 -2.82 -1.83 -5.75
C VAL A 60 -4.12 -1.23 -6.29
N THR A 61 -4.33 -1.27 -7.61
CA THR A 61 -5.61 -0.83 -8.20
C THR A 61 -6.72 -1.82 -7.88
N VAL A 62 -7.92 -1.34 -7.54
CA VAL A 62 -9.12 -2.15 -7.29
C VAL A 62 -10.27 -1.55 -8.08
N ASN A 63 -10.29 -1.86 -9.37
CA ASN A 63 -11.16 -1.23 -10.37
C ASN A 63 -12.25 -2.17 -10.93
N THR A 64 -12.14 -3.48 -10.69
CA THR A 64 -13.11 -4.49 -11.16
C THR A 64 -13.46 -5.49 -10.04
N PRO A 65 -14.58 -6.23 -10.15
CA PRO A 65 -14.90 -7.33 -9.24
C PRO A 65 -13.81 -8.41 -9.19
N GLU A 66 -13.15 -8.69 -10.32
CA GLU A 66 -12.07 -9.67 -10.43
C GLU A 66 -10.84 -9.20 -9.65
N ALA A 67 -10.45 -7.93 -9.81
CA ALA A 67 -9.37 -7.32 -9.03
C ALA A 67 -9.68 -7.35 -7.54
N ALA A 68 -10.91 -7.00 -7.13
CA ALA A 68 -11.33 -7.03 -5.73
C ALA A 68 -11.25 -8.45 -5.14
N LYS A 69 -11.72 -9.46 -5.88
CA LYS A 69 -11.65 -10.88 -5.48
C LYS A 69 -10.21 -11.40 -5.38
N ALA A 70 -9.26 -10.81 -6.11
CA ALA A 70 -7.86 -11.22 -6.08
C ALA A 70 -7.09 -10.68 -4.86
N VAL A 71 -7.52 -9.56 -4.25
CA VAL A 71 -6.82 -8.92 -3.11
C VAL A 71 -6.56 -9.87 -1.92
N PRO A 72 -7.52 -10.71 -1.46
CA PRO A 72 -7.25 -11.68 -0.39
C PRO A 72 -6.13 -12.68 -0.72
N GLU A 73 -6.08 -13.17 -1.96
CA GLU A 73 -5.04 -14.10 -2.41
C GLU A 73 -3.67 -13.41 -2.53
N ILE A 74 -3.63 -12.17 -3.02
CA ILE A 74 -2.41 -11.34 -3.02
C ILE A 74 -1.88 -11.19 -1.60
N ALA A 75 -2.74 -10.78 -0.66
CA ALA A 75 -2.38 -10.60 0.74
C ALA A 75 -1.84 -11.90 1.36
N ARG A 76 -2.49 -13.04 1.08
CA ARG A 76 -2.05 -14.37 1.55
C ARG A 76 -0.65 -14.71 1.05
N ARG A 77 -0.36 -14.50 -0.24
CA ARG A 77 0.95 -14.78 -0.84
C ARG A 77 2.05 -13.88 -0.28
N VAL A 78 1.77 -12.59 -0.16
CA VAL A 78 2.71 -11.60 0.41
C VAL A 78 3.06 -11.98 1.86
N ARG A 79 2.07 -12.34 2.67
CA ARG A 79 2.27 -12.81 4.05
C ARG A 79 3.03 -14.14 4.12
N ALA A 80 2.71 -15.09 3.24
CA ALA A 80 3.41 -16.38 3.17
C ALA A 80 4.90 -16.21 2.81
N ALA A 81 5.25 -15.16 2.08
CA ALA A 81 6.64 -14.77 1.81
C ALA A 81 7.33 -14.00 2.96
N GLY A 82 6.67 -13.86 4.11
CA GLY A 82 7.20 -13.13 5.27
C GLY A 82 7.15 -11.60 5.15
N VAL A 83 6.50 -11.07 4.12
CA VAL A 83 6.37 -9.62 3.90
C VAL A 83 5.12 -9.09 4.61
N ASN A 84 5.32 -8.06 5.46
CA ASN A 84 4.27 -7.47 6.29
C ASN A 84 3.84 -6.06 5.86
N ALA A 85 4.35 -5.56 4.74
CA ALA A 85 3.95 -4.26 4.18
C ALA A 85 2.41 -4.17 4.05
N PRO A 86 1.77 -3.08 4.51
CA PRO A 86 0.34 -2.87 4.32
C PRO A 86 -0.02 -2.73 2.83
N LEU A 87 -1.12 -3.36 2.43
CA LEU A 87 -1.72 -3.19 1.11
C LEU A 87 -2.77 -2.07 1.15
N ILE A 88 -2.69 -1.14 0.20
CA ILE A 88 -3.63 -0.03 0.03
C ILE A 88 -4.46 -0.26 -1.24
N GLY A 89 -5.78 -0.33 -1.11
CA GLY A 89 -6.67 -0.43 -2.27
C GLY A 89 -6.94 0.94 -2.90
N ASP A 90 -6.68 1.08 -4.18
CA ASP A 90 -6.94 2.29 -4.96
C ASP A 90 -8.25 2.13 -5.75
N PHE A 91 -9.28 2.87 -5.36
CA PHE A 91 -10.63 2.75 -5.92
C PHE A 91 -10.99 4.00 -6.72
N HIS A 92 -11.55 3.80 -7.91
CA HIS A 92 -12.12 4.87 -8.73
C HIS A 92 -13.57 4.52 -9.09
N PHE A 93 -14.49 5.46 -8.84
CA PHE A 93 -15.94 5.40 -9.17
C PHE A 93 -16.75 4.29 -8.48
N SER A 94 -16.29 3.04 -8.52
CA SER A 94 -17.05 1.84 -8.15
C SER A 94 -16.70 1.27 -6.77
N GLY A 95 -15.89 1.95 -5.96
CA GLY A 95 -15.45 1.43 -4.65
C GLY A 95 -16.61 1.03 -3.73
N HIS A 96 -17.70 1.79 -3.74
CA HIS A 96 -18.92 1.49 -2.96
C HIS A 96 -19.64 0.20 -3.38
N ILE A 97 -19.42 -0.28 -4.61
CA ILE A 97 -19.94 -1.56 -5.11
C ILE A 97 -18.99 -2.69 -4.73
N LEU A 98 -17.69 -2.45 -4.83
CA LEU A 98 -16.65 -3.46 -4.64
C LEU A 98 -16.34 -3.78 -3.16
N LEU A 99 -16.70 -2.90 -2.22
CA LEU A 99 -16.48 -3.06 -0.77
C LEU A 99 -17.62 -3.81 -0.05
N THR A 100 -18.36 -4.67 -0.75
CA THR A 100 -19.48 -5.46 -0.20
C THR A 100 -19.04 -6.83 0.27
#